data_AF-A0A7C3AJY6-F1
#
_entry.id   AF-A0A7C3AJY6-F1
#
_cell.length_a   1.000
_cell.length_b   1.000
_cell.length_c   1.000
_cell.angle_alpha   90.00
_cell.angle_beta   90.00
_cell.angle_gamma   90.00
#
_symmetry.space_group_name_H-M   'P 1'
#
loop_
_entity.id
_entity.type
_entity.pdbx_description
1 polymer ?
#
loop_
_entity_poly.entity_id
_entity_poly.type
_entity_poly.pdbx_seq_one_letter_code
_entity_poly.pdbx_strand_id
1 'polypeptide(L)'
;MARKKSNARLRQGQDLARRLYDRKIRELESLSHEEKVELRGEFPLLSQAEFEDVVRQTIEAKSYQQERVGWQAIPHDIAVLILAIATAVFDLRTGVIACIATLVFLEGFFQFYFSRDLYRPLSTLVWLTYPAYLVFAYLLYQEGFQVLWIAVGVILASIGTYLLGGLARIPVRLILENRAKGIQEAARMRAEKEKESGTKKD
;
A
#
# COMPACT_ATOMS: atom_id res chain seq x y z
N MET A 1 -19.41 34.50 -16.69
CA MET A 1 -17.97 34.36 -17.05
C MET A 1 -17.10 33.76 -15.94
N ALA A 2 -17.31 34.09 -14.65
CA ALA A 2 -16.51 33.57 -13.53
C ALA A 2 -16.43 32.02 -13.45
N ARG A 3 -17.55 31.32 -13.68
CA ARG A 3 -17.62 29.84 -13.69
C ARG A 3 -16.75 29.18 -14.76
N LYS A 4 -16.57 29.83 -15.93
CA LYS A 4 -15.75 29.31 -17.05
C LYS A 4 -14.25 29.46 -16.76
N LYS A 5 -13.84 30.58 -16.14
CA LYS A 5 -12.45 30.78 -15.67
C LYS A 5 -12.08 29.83 -14.53
N SER A 6 -13.00 29.61 -13.58
CA SER A 6 -12.81 28.64 -12.50
C SER A 6 -12.59 27.21 -13.02
N ASN A 7 -13.37 26.76 -14.00
CA ASN A 7 -13.19 25.45 -14.62
C ASN A 7 -11.88 25.31 -15.41
N ALA A 8 -11.44 26.38 -16.10
CA ALA A 8 -10.17 26.37 -16.84
C ALA A 8 -8.96 26.29 -15.90
N ARG A 9 -9.01 27.02 -14.78
CA ARG A 9 -7.99 26.98 -13.73
C ARG A 9 -7.86 25.60 -13.09
N LEU A 10 -9.01 24.98 -12.79
CA LEU A 10 -9.06 23.64 -12.20
C LEU A 10 -8.50 22.57 -13.15
N ARG A 11 -8.75 22.69 -14.47
CA ARG A 11 -8.14 21.83 -15.48
C ARG A 11 -6.62 21.97 -15.56
N GLN A 12 -6.10 23.21 -15.54
CA GLN A 12 -4.65 23.42 -15.51
C GLN A 12 -3.99 22.82 -14.26
N GLY A 13 -4.64 22.92 -13.10
CA GLY A 13 -4.17 22.23 -11.89
C GLY A 13 -4.13 20.71 -12.04
N GLN A 14 -5.15 20.11 -12.67
CA GLN A 14 -5.19 18.67 -12.95
C GLN A 14 -4.11 18.24 -13.95
N ASP A 15 -3.88 19.02 -15.00
CA ASP A 15 -2.88 18.74 -16.03
C ASP A 15 -1.46 18.87 -15.48
N LEU A 16 -1.21 19.88 -14.62
CA LEU A 16 0.04 19.99 -13.86
C LEU A 16 0.23 18.77 -12.95
N ALA A 17 -0.78 18.40 -12.16
CA ALA A 17 -0.70 17.24 -11.27
C ALA A 17 -0.37 15.94 -12.03
N ARG A 18 -1.01 15.71 -13.19
CA ARG A 18 -0.71 14.56 -14.05
C ARG A 18 0.74 14.54 -14.50
N ARG A 19 1.25 15.66 -15.00
CA ARG A 19 2.64 15.77 -15.47
C ARG A 19 3.65 15.59 -14.33
N LEU A 20 3.36 16.14 -13.15
CA LEU A 20 4.21 15.97 -11.97
C LEU A 20 4.15 14.53 -11.42
N TYR A 21 3.01 13.85 -11.56
CA TYR A 21 2.82 12.51 -11.05
C TYR A 21 3.72 11.47 -11.74
N ASP A 22 4.20 11.73 -12.95
CA ASP A 22 5.15 10.86 -13.64
C ASP A 22 6.61 11.01 -13.12
N ARG A 23 6.95 12.13 -12.48
CA ARG A 23 8.29 12.40 -11.94
C ARG A 23 8.53 11.72 -10.60
N LYS A 24 9.78 11.40 -10.24
CA LYS A 24 10.08 10.80 -8.92
C LYS A 24 9.88 11.81 -7.80
N ILE A 25 9.53 11.33 -6.60
CA ILE A 25 9.32 12.21 -5.42
C ILE A 25 10.56 13.07 -5.13
N ARG A 26 11.76 12.48 -5.17
CA ARG A 26 13.02 13.23 -5.00
C ARG A 26 13.19 14.37 -6.01
N GLU A 27 12.82 14.13 -7.27
CA GLU A 27 12.90 15.14 -8.33
C GLU A 27 11.90 16.29 -8.10
N LEU A 28 10.72 15.97 -7.56
CA LEU A 28 9.70 16.96 -7.18
C LEU A 28 10.12 17.80 -5.97
N GLU A 29 10.79 17.18 -4.99
CA GLU A 29 11.33 17.86 -3.80
C GLU A 29 12.52 18.77 -4.15
N SER A 30 13.33 18.37 -5.14
CA SER A 30 14.51 19.10 -5.58
C SER A 30 14.31 19.99 -6.81
N LEU A 31 13.06 20.33 -7.15
CA LEU A 31 12.78 21.19 -8.30
C LEU A 31 13.54 22.52 -8.20
N SER A 32 14.37 22.80 -9.21
CA SER A 32 15.12 24.04 -9.29
C SER A 32 14.20 25.24 -9.48
N HIS A 33 14.69 26.45 -9.16
CA HIS A 33 13.91 27.67 -9.37
C HIS A 33 13.58 27.88 -10.86
N GLU A 34 14.52 27.55 -11.74
CA GLU A 34 14.37 27.63 -13.20
C GLU A 34 13.26 26.70 -13.71
N GLU A 35 13.25 25.43 -13.28
CA GLU A 35 12.20 24.48 -13.65
C GLU A 35 10.83 24.88 -13.11
N LYS A 36 10.77 25.44 -11.89
CA LYS A 36 9.50 25.95 -11.34
C LYS A 36 8.96 27.11 -12.18
N VAL A 37 9.84 28.00 -12.65
CA VAL A 37 9.45 29.12 -13.52
C VAL A 37 8.99 28.62 -14.89
N GLU A 38 9.70 27.65 -15.48
CA GLU A 38 9.34 27.03 -16.76
C GLU A 38 7.97 26.34 -16.67
N LEU A 39 7.78 25.45 -15.69
CA LEU A 39 6.52 24.75 -15.47
C LEU A 39 5.37 25.72 -15.20
N ARG A 40 5.60 26.79 -14.42
CA ARG A 40 4.57 27.81 -14.19
C ARG A 40 4.22 28.58 -15.47
N GLY A 41 5.19 28.78 -16.36
CA GLY A 41 4.99 29.40 -17.67
C GLY A 41 4.00 28.62 -18.55
N GLU A 42 3.98 27.29 -18.41
CA GLU A 42 3.04 26.41 -19.12
C GLU A 42 1.61 26.44 -18.51
N PHE A 43 1.47 26.79 -17.23
CA PHE A 43 0.20 26.85 -16.50
C PHE A 43 -0.11 28.26 -15.96
N PRO A 44 -0.29 29.27 -16.84
CA PRO A 44 -0.35 30.68 -16.46
C PRO A 44 -1.59 31.09 -15.66
N LEU A 45 -2.63 30.24 -15.57
CA LEU A 45 -3.83 30.53 -14.78
C LEU A 45 -3.68 30.18 -13.31
N LEU A 46 -2.61 29.46 -12.93
CA LEU A 46 -2.32 29.10 -11.55
C LEU A 46 -1.52 30.23 -10.89
N SER A 47 -1.92 30.62 -9.67
CA SER A 47 -1.10 31.49 -8.84
C SER A 47 0.13 30.74 -8.32
N GLN A 48 1.14 31.45 -7.82
CA GLN A 48 2.31 30.82 -7.20
C GLN A 48 1.89 29.88 -6.05
N ALA A 49 0.96 30.33 -5.20
CA ALA A 49 0.46 29.53 -4.09
C ALA A 49 -0.27 28.27 -4.55
N GLU A 50 -1.07 28.34 -5.63
CA GLU A 50 -1.77 27.18 -6.18
C GLU A 50 -0.82 26.21 -6.87
N PHE A 51 0.20 26.71 -7.58
CA PHE A 51 1.23 25.88 -8.18
C PHE A 51 1.97 25.08 -7.10
N GLU A 52 2.43 25.75 -6.04
CA GLU A 52 3.10 25.10 -4.91
C GLU A 52 2.20 24.12 -4.18
N ASP A 53 0.91 24.44 -4.03
CA ASP A 53 -0.07 23.55 -3.42
C ASP A 53 -0.28 22.29 -4.28
N VAL A 54 -0.40 22.40 -5.60
CA VAL A 54 -0.50 21.24 -6.50
C VAL A 54 0.75 20.37 -6.44
N VAL A 55 1.95 20.96 -6.40
CA VAL A 55 3.21 20.22 -6.23
C VAL A 55 3.19 19.46 -4.89
N ARG A 56 2.87 20.14 -3.79
CA ARG A 56 2.79 19.54 -2.45
C ARG A 56 1.79 18.39 -2.40
N GLN A 57 0.58 18.59 -2.93
CA GLN A 57 -0.47 17.57 -2.97
C GLN A 57 -0.05 16.36 -3.81
N THR A 58 0.66 16.58 -4.93
CA THR A 58 1.17 15.50 -5.77
C THR A 58 2.23 14.68 -5.04
N ILE A 59 3.18 15.34 -4.37
CA ILE A 59 4.18 14.69 -3.52
C ILE A 59 3.49 13.87 -2.43
N GLU A 60 2.55 14.47 -1.70
CA GLU A 60 1.86 13.80 -0.60
C GLU A 60 1.05 12.59 -1.07
N ALA A 61 0.33 12.71 -2.19
CA ALA A 61 -0.43 11.61 -2.78
C ALA A 61 0.49 10.46 -3.22
N LYS A 62 1.63 10.77 -3.83
CA LYS A 62 2.62 9.75 -4.21
C LYS A 62 3.24 9.07 -3.00
N SER A 63 3.64 9.84 -1.98
CA SER A 63 4.17 9.29 -0.73
C SER A 63 3.15 8.37 -0.06
N TYR A 64 1.89 8.81 0.04
CA TYR A 64 0.80 8.00 0.60
C TYR A 64 0.63 6.68 -0.15
N GLN A 65 0.67 6.72 -1.48
CA GLN A 65 0.55 5.51 -2.30
C GLN A 65 1.74 4.58 -2.12
N GLN A 66 2.96 5.10 -2.07
CA GLN A 66 4.16 4.30 -1.81
C GLN A 66 4.11 3.65 -0.43
N GLU A 67 3.73 4.39 0.61
CA GLU A 67 3.54 3.87 1.96
C GLU A 67 2.46 2.78 1.98
N ARG A 68 1.37 2.96 1.24
CA ARG A 68 0.29 1.98 1.15
C ARG A 68 0.68 0.71 0.38
N VAL A 69 1.53 0.83 -0.63
CA VAL A 69 2.13 -0.34 -1.31
C VAL A 69 3.10 -1.05 -0.38
N GLY A 70 3.99 -0.31 0.28
CA GLY A 70 4.93 -0.88 1.25
C GLY A 70 4.23 -1.54 2.42
N TRP A 71 3.08 -1.01 2.87
CA TRP A 71 2.27 -1.60 3.92
C TRP A 71 1.81 -3.03 3.60
N GLN A 72 1.61 -3.34 2.33
CA GLN A 72 1.24 -4.69 1.90
C GLN A 72 2.41 -5.68 1.93
N ALA A 73 3.65 -5.23 2.09
CA ALA A 73 4.81 -6.12 2.22
C ALA A 73 5.10 -6.49 3.68
N ILE A 74 4.66 -5.69 4.66
CA ILE A 74 4.97 -5.91 6.07
C ILE A 74 4.53 -7.29 6.60
N PRO A 75 3.33 -7.83 6.29
CA PRO A 75 2.93 -9.15 6.75
C PRO A 75 3.90 -10.26 6.34
N HIS A 76 4.43 -10.17 5.12
CA HIS A 76 5.44 -11.09 4.61
C HIS A 76 6.72 -11.01 5.46
N ASP A 77 7.21 -9.80 5.71
CA ASP A 77 8.48 -9.59 6.41
C ASP A 77 8.44 -10.11 7.84
N ILE A 78 7.31 -9.88 8.53
CA ILE A 78 7.08 -10.41 9.87
C ILE A 78 6.96 -11.95 9.84
N ALA A 79 6.26 -12.52 8.86
CA ALA A 79 6.12 -13.97 8.75
C ALA A 79 7.49 -14.68 8.58
N VAL A 80 8.40 -14.11 7.79
CA VAL A 80 9.77 -14.63 7.61
C VAL A 80 10.58 -14.54 8.90
N LEU A 81 10.45 -13.45 9.65
CA LEU A 81 11.09 -13.32 10.96
C LEU A 81 10.58 -14.41 11.93
N ILE A 82 9.27 -14.63 11.97
CA ILE A 82 8.66 -15.69 12.78
C ILE A 82 9.12 -17.07 12.31
N LEU A 83 9.22 -17.32 11.01
CA LEU A 83 9.76 -18.57 10.46
C LEU A 83 11.15 -18.86 11.02
N ALA A 84 12.06 -17.88 10.91
CA ALA A 84 13.44 -18.04 11.38
C ALA A 84 13.50 -18.25 12.90
N ILE A 85 12.79 -17.44 13.68
CA ILE A 85 12.78 -17.51 15.16
C ILE A 85 12.18 -18.82 15.65
N ALA A 86 11.01 -19.21 15.14
CA ALA A 86 10.34 -20.44 15.58
C ALA A 86 11.09 -21.69 15.15
N THR A 87 11.75 -21.67 13.98
CA THR A 87 12.67 -22.76 13.57
C THR A 87 13.88 -22.84 14.51
N ALA A 88 14.43 -21.70 14.94
CA ALA A 88 15.59 -21.67 15.84
C ALA A 88 15.29 -22.20 17.26
N VAL A 89 14.07 -21.95 17.76
CA VAL A 89 13.66 -22.31 19.13
C VAL A 89 13.09 -23.72 19.22
N PHE A 90 12.38 -24.16 18.18
CA PHE A 90 11.68 -25.44 18.15
C PHE A 90 12.26 -26.31 17.05
N ASP A 91 11.59 -26.35 15.89
CA ASP A 91 11.92 -27.17 14.75
C ASP A 91 11.34 -26.55 13.47
N LEU A 92 11.77 -27.04 12.31
CA LEU A 92 11.33 -26.55 11.01
C LEU A 92 9.81 -26.66 10.80
N ARG A 93 9.17 -27.73 11.26
CA ARG A 93 7.73 -27.94 11.09
C ARG A 93 6.95 -26.90 11.89
N THR A 94 7.35 -26.66 13.13
CA THR A 94 6.79 -25.62 13.99
C THR A 94 7.01 -24.23 13.39
N GLY A 95 8.20 -23.97 12.84
CA GLY A 95 8.50 -22.72 12.14
C GLY A 95 7.62 -22.46 10.93
N VAL A 96 7.41 -23.46 10.07
CA VAL A 96 6.55 -23.35 8.89
C VAL A 96 5.09 -23.10 9.28
N ILE A 97 4.57 -23.83 10.28
CA ILE A 97 3.19 -23.64 10.76
C ILE A 97 3.02 -22.22 11.33
N ALA A 98 3.96 -21.76 12.15
CA ALA A 98 3.93 -20.42 12.73
C ALA A 98 3.96 -19.34 11.64
N CYS A 99 4.85 -19.48 10.65
CA CYS A 99 4.94 -18.59 9.50
C CYS A 99 3.61 -18.45 8.74
N ILE A 100 2.99 -19.58 8.38
CA ILE A 100 1.72 -19.58 7.64
C ILE A 100 0.61 -18.94 8.48
N ALA A 101 0.49 -19.32 9.76
CA ALA A 101 -0.53 -18.79 10.66
C ALA A 101 -0.39 -17.28 10.85
N THR A 102 0.84 -16.80 11.10
CA THR A 102 1.16 -15.37 11.23
C THR A 102 0.85 -14.63 9.94
N LEU A 103 1.26 -15.16 8.78
CA LEU A 103 1.01 -14.54 7.49
C LEU A 103 -0.49 -14.35 7.25
N VAL A 104 -1.29 -15.41 7.41
CA VAL A 104 -2.75 -15.34 7.20
C VAL A 104 -3.41 -14.33 8.15
N PHE A 105 -3.01 -14.34 9.42
CA PHE A 105 -3.54 -13.41 10.42
C PHE A 105 -3.20 -11.95 10.08
N LEU A 106 -1.92 -11.67 9.80
CA LEU A 106 -1.45 -10.32 9.51
C LEU A 106 -1.99 -9.80 8.18
N GLU A 107 -2.07 -10.64 7.15
CA GLU A 107 -2.69 -10.26 5.88
C GLU A 107 -4.15 -9.84 6.05
N GLY A 108 -4.90 -10.57 6.88
CA GLY A 108 -6.25 -10.15 7.28
C GLY A 108 -6.24 -8.78 7.97
N PHE A 109 -5.44 -8.62 9.02
CA PHE A 109 -5.38 -7.39 9.81
C PHE A 109 -4.95 -6.16 8.99
N PHE A 110 -3.87 -6.28 8.21
CA PHE A 110 -3.28 -5.19 7.43
C PHE A 110 -4.16 -4.75 6.25
N GLN A 111 -5.09 -5.60 5.80
CA GLN A 111 -6.10 -5.18 4.82
C GLN A 111 -7.18 -4.27 5.40
N PHE A 112 -7.57 -4.49 6.65
CA PHE A 112 -8.58 -3.66 7.31
C PHE A 112 -8.01 -2.36 7.87
N TYR A 113 -6.75 -2.38 8.30
CA TYR A 113 -6.12 -1.28 9.01
C TYR A 113 -4.88 -0.79 8.27
N PHE A 114 -4.84 0.51 7.98
CA PHE A 114 -3.65 1.21 7.46
C PHE A 114 -3.35 2.41 8.35
N SER A 115 -2.10 2.51 8.82
CA SER A 115 -1.62 3.64 9.60
C SER A 115 -0.24 4.08 9.10
N ARG A 116 -0.13 5.37 8.73
CA ARG A 116 1.13 5.97 8.28
C ARG A 116 2.19 5.99 9.38
N ASP A 117 1.76 6.22 10.62
CA ASP A 117 2.67 6.30 11.76
C ASP A 117 3.29 4.95 12.11
N LEU A 118 2.52 3.87 11.94
CA LEU A 118 3.03 2.50 12.12
C LEU A 118 3.85 2.00 10.92
N TYR A 119 3.59 2.51 9.70
CA TYR A 119 4.34 2.10 8.52
C TYR A 119 5.83 2.39 8.68
N ARG A 120 6.22 3.55 9.22
CA ARG A 120 7.64 3.94 9.36
C ARG A 120 8.47 2.93 10.15
N PRO A 121 8.14 2.62 11.43
CA PRO A 121 8.89 1.64 12.22
C PRO A 121 8.75 0.21 11.68
N LEU A 122 7.63 -0.13 11.04
CA LEU A 122 7.49 -1.47 10.45
C LEU A 122 8.29 -1.63 9.15
N SER A 123 8.48 -0.55 8.38
CA SER A 123 9.30 -0.60 7.16
C SER A 123 10.78 -0.80 7.46
N THR A 124 11.26 -0.42 8.65
CA THR A 124 12.64 -0.70 9.04
C THR A 124 12.84 -2.17 9.37
N LEU A 125 11.80 -2.90 9.80
CA LEU A 125 11.85 -4.35 10.00
C LEU A 125 12.10 -5.12 8.70
N VAL A 126 11.78 -4.55 7.53
CA VAL A 126 12.11 -5.14 6.23
C VAL A 126 13.59 -5.47 6.15
N TRP A 127 14.47 -4.63 6.72
CA TRP A 127 15.91 -4.88 6.72
C TRP A 127 16.32 -6.12 7.53
N LEU A 128 15.51 -6.52 8.51
CA LEU A 128 15.75 -7.72 9.31
C LEU A 128 15.37 -9.01 8.56
N THR A 129 14.63 -8.93 7.45
CA THR A 129 14.29 -10.12 6.66
C THR A 129 15.52 -10.75 6.01
N TYR A 130 16.47 -9.95 5.53
CA TYR A 130 17.71 -10.45 4.93
C TYR A 130 18.53 -11.30 5.92
N PRO A 131 18.88 -10.82 7.13
CA PRO A 131 19.55 -11.67 8.11
C PRO A 131 18.66 -12.83 8.58
N ALA A 132 17.33 -12.68 8.61
CA ALA A 132 16.44 -13.80 8.93
C ALA A 132 16.53 -14.94 7.92
N TYR A 133 16.62 -14.65 6.62
CA TYR A 133 16.86 -15.68 5.60
C TYR A 133 18.23 -16.34 5.74
N LEU A 134 19.27 -15.58 6.11
CA LEU A 134 20.59 -16.15 6.38
C LEU A 134 20.56 -17.07 7.60
N VAL A 135 19.89 -16.65 8.68
CA VAL A 135 19.69 -17.48 9.88
C VAL A 135 18.90 -18.73 9.53
N PHE A 136 17.80 -18.59 8.79
CA PHE A 136 17.00 -19.73 8.35
C PHE A 136 17.82 -20.71 7.50
N ALA A 137 18.60 -20.21 6.54
CA ALA A 137 19.50 -21.03 5.73
C ALA A 137 20.54 -21.77 6.58
N TYR A 138 21.11 -21.09 7.58
CA TYR A 138 22.05 -21.67 8.53
C TYR A 138 21.41 -22.76 9.39
N LEU A 139 20.17 -22.57 9.86
CA LEU A 139 19.44 -23.58 10.62
C LEU A 139 19.18 -24.83 9.76
N LEU A 140 18.77 -24.66 8.50
CA LEU A 140 18.63 -25.80 7.58
C LEU A 140 19.97 -26.50 7.34
N TYR A 141 21.08 -25.77 7.30
CA TYR A 141 22.41 -26.38 7.22
C TYR A 141 22.73 -27.22 8.47
N GLN A 142 22.40 -26.73 9.67
CA GLN A 142 22.61 -27.48 10.91
C GLN A 142 21.76 -28.76 10.99
N GLU A 143 20.56 -28.75 10.41
CA GLU A 143 19.68 -29.92 10.26
C GLU A 143 20.19 -30.94 9.21
N GLY A 144 21.33 -30.66 8.55
CA GLY A 144 21.97 -31.56 7.61
C GLY A 144 21.40 -31.51 6.18
N PHE A 145 20.63 -30.48 5.84
CA PHE A 145 20.17 -30.30 4.47
C PHE A 145 21.34 -29.94 3.54
N GLN A 146 21.32 -30.48 2.32
CA GLN A 146 22.30 -30.12 1.29
C GLN A 146 22.07 -28.68 0.81
N VAL A 147 23.14 -28.00 0.37
CA VAL A 147 23.12 -26.59 -0.08
C VAL A 147 22.02 -26.31 -1.12
N LEU A 148 21.79 -27.25 -2.04
CA LEU A 148 20.73 -27.10 -3.05
C LEU A 148 19.33 -27.06 -2.42
N TRP A 149 19.06 -27.92 -1.43
CA TRP A 149 17.79 -27.94 -0.71
C TRP A 149 17.60 -26.72 0.19
N ILE A 150 18.69 -26.20 0.77
CA ILE A 150 18.66 -24.94 1.51
C ILE A 150 18.26 -23.78 0.59
N ALA A 151 18.90 -23.68 -0.59
CA ALA A 151 18.58 -22.65 -1.57
C ALA A 151 17.11 -22.74 -2.00
N VAL A 152 16.61 -23.95 -2.29
CA VAL A 152 15.19 -24.18 -2.59
C VAL A 152 14.30 -23.76 -1.41
N GLY A 153 14.65 -24.12 -0.17
CA GLY A 153 13.89 -23.75 1.03
C GLY A 153 13.79 -22.23 1.21
N VAL A 154 14.88 -21.50 1.04
CA VAL A 154 14.91 -20.02 1.12
C VAL A 154 14.08 -19.40 0.00
N ILE A 155 14.22 -19.88 -1.23
CA ILE A 155 13.43 -19.41 -2.38
C ILE A 155 11.93 -19.66 -2.14
N LEU A 156 11.56 -20.85 -1.67
CA LEU A 156 10.18 -21.19 -1.33
C LEU A 156 9.66 -20.34 -0.16
N ALA A 157 10.47 -20.07 0.85
CA ALA A 157 10.10 -19.18 1.96
C ALA A 157 9.94 -17.71 1.52
N SER A 158 10.56 -17.30 0.41
CA SER A 158 10.40 -15.95 -0.15
C SER A 158 9.23 -15.87 -1.12
N ILE A 159 9.18 -16.72 -2.13
CA ILE A 159 8.09 -16.70 -3.12
C ILE A 159 6.79 -17.19 -2.49
N GLY A 160 6.86 -18.19 -1.63
CA GLY A 160 5.70 -18.81 -1.00
C GLY A 160 4.94 -17.85 -0.09
N THR A 161 5.62 -17.02 0.69
CA THR A 161 4.98 -15.98 1.53
C THR A 161 4.29 -14.91 0.68
N TYR A 162 4.84 -14.50 -0.47
CA TYR A 162 4.15 -13.61 -1.39
C TYR A 162 2.90 -14.26 -2.01
N LEU A 163 3.00 -15.50 -2.46
CA LEU A 163 1.87 -16.23 -3.06
C LEU A 163 0.77 -16.50 -2.03
N LEU A 164 1.13 -17.03 -0.86
CA LEU A 164 0.20 -17.30 0.24
C LEU A 164 -0.43 -16.01 0.75
N GLY A 165 0.33 -14.92 0.84
CA GLY A 165 -0.20 -13.60 1.18
C GLY A 165 -1.24 -13.15 0.18
N GLY A 166 -0.93 -13.23 -1.13
CA GLY A 166 -1.86 -12.94 -2.21
C GLY A 166 -3.16 -13.76 -2.13
N LEU A 167 -3.08 -15.04 -1.76
CA LEU A 167 -4.24 -15.91 -1.58
C LEU A 167 -5.04 -15.56 -0.31
N ALA A 168 -4.37 -15.33 0.82
CA ALA A 168 -5.00 -14.95 2.09
C ALA A 168 -5.82 -13.66 1.99
N ARG A 169 -5.44 -12.78 1.05
CA ARG A 169 -6.13 -11.53 0.75
C ARG A 169 -7.47 -11.69 0.04
N ILE A 170 -7.71 -12.81 -0.68
CA ILE A 170 -8.91 -12.98 -1.52
C ILE A 170 -10.20 -13.03 -0.69
N PRO A 171 -10.31 -13.87 0.35
CA PRO A 171 -11.56 -13.97 1.13
C PRO A 171 -11.93 -12.63 1.79
N VAL A 172 -10.94 -11.92 2.32
CA VAL A 172 -11.16 -10.64 3.00
C VAL A 172 -11.62 -9.55 2.02
N ARG A 173 -11.04 -9.50 0.81
CA ARG A 173 -11.51 -8.60 -0.26
C ARG A 173 -12.97 -8.87 -0.63
N LEU A 174 -13.35 -10.12 -0.80
CA LEU A 174 -14.73 -10.50 -1.11
C LEU A 174 -15.71 -10.05 -0.01
N ILE A 175 -15.34 -10.21 1.26
CA ILE A 175 -16.17 -9.76 2.40
C ILE A 175 -16.33 -8.23 2.39
N LEU A 176 -15.24 -7.49 2.15
CA LEU A 176 -15.25 -6.03 2.10
C LEU A 176 -16.08 -5.49 0.94
N GLU A 177 -15.93 -6.07 -0.26
CA GLU A 177 -16.70 -5.69 -1.45
C GLU A 177 -18.20 -5.92 -1.24
N ASN A 178 -18.57 -7.06 -0.65
CA ASN A 178 -19.97 -7.37 -0.35
C ASN A 178 -20.58 -6.41 0.69
N ARG A 179 -19.82 -6.03 1.72
CA ARG A 179 -20.26 -5.00 2.68
C ARG A 179 -20.44 -3.64 2.02
N ALA A 180 -19.51 -3.23 1.16
CA ALA A 180 -19.59 -1.97 0.45
C ALA A 180 -20.83 -1.89 -0.47
N LYS A 181 -21.10 -2.97 -1.22
CA LYS A 181 -22.30 -3.08 -2.06
C LYS A 181 -23.58 -2.99 -1.23
N GLY A 182 -23.67 -3.73 -0.12
CA GLY A 182 -24.84 -3.68 0.76
C GLY A 182 -25.12 -2.30 1.36
N ILE A 183 -24.08 -1.54 1.73
CA ILE A 183 -24.23 -0.16 2.23
C ILE A 183 -24.73 0.77 1.11
N GLN A 184 -24.20 0.63 -0.11
CA GLN A 184 -24.63 1.43 -1.25
C GLN A 184 -26.09 1.15 -1.64
N GLU A 185 -26.50 -0.12 -1.65
CA GLU A 185 -27.88 -0.52 -1.91
C GLU A 185 -28.83 0.03 -0.84
N ALA A 186 -28.45 -0.07 0.44
CA ALA A 186 -29.23 0.52 1.53
C ALA A 186 -29.36 2.05 1.41
N ALA A 187 -28.30 2.74 1.00
CA ALA A 187 -28.33 4.18 0.76
C ALA A 187 -29.24 4.55 -0.43
N ARG A 188 -29.20 3.77 -1.52
CA ARG A 188 -30.10 3.95 -2.67
C ARG A 188 -31.56 3.76 -2.28
N MET A 189 -31.89 2.68 -1.57
CA MET A 189 -33.26 2.43 -1.12
C MET A 189 -33.79 3.53 -0.17
N ARG A 190 -32.93 4.11 0.68
CA ARG A 190 -33.32 5.27 1.51
C ARG A 190 -33.63 6.49 0.66
N ALA A 191 -32.78 6.81 -0.32
CA ALA A 191 -32.98 7.93 -1.24
C ALA A 191 -34.24 7.77 -2.11
N GLU A 192 -34.58 6.55 -2.52
CA GLU A 192 -35.82 6.25 -3.26
C GLU A 192 -37.06 6.44 -2.39
N LYS A 193 -37.05 5.94 -1.14
CA LYS A 193 -38.16 6.14 -0.18
C LYS A 193 -38.38 7.62 0.17
N GLU A 194 -37.33 8.41 0.31
CA GLU A 194 -37.44 9.86 0.53
C GLU A 194 -38.10 10.57 -0.67
N LYS A 195 -37.77 10.19 -1.91
CA LYS A 195 -38.44 10.73 -3.10
C LYS A 195 -39.92 10.35 -3.18
N GLU A 196 -40.27 9.10 -2.90
CA GLU A 196 -41.67 8.64 -2.92
C GLU A 196 -42.54 9.30 -1.84
N SER A 197 -41.98 9.52 -0.65
CA SER A 197 -42.67 10.19 0.45
C SER A 197 -42.84 11.70 0.26
N GLY A 198 -41.90 12.37 -0.43
CA GLY A 198 -42.04 13.77 -0.82
C GLY A 198 -43.12 14.00 -1.88
N THR A 199 -43.29 13.05 -2.81
CA THR A 199 -44.27 13.17 -3.91
C THR A 199 -45.73 12.95 -3.46
N LYS A 200 -45.96 12.39 -2.26
CA LYS A 200 -47.31 12.17 -1.69
C LYS A 200 -47.81 13.32 -0.82
N LYS A 201 -47.02 14.37 -0.60
CA LYS A 201 -47.34 15.50 0.28
C LYS A 201 -47.79 16.78 -0.46
N ASP A 202 -47.83 16.73 -1.79
CA ASP A 202 -48.40 17.76 -2.67
C ASP A 202 -49.74 17.26 -3.25
#